data_AF-A0A9E3Y4H2-F1
#
_entry.id   AF-A0A9E3Y4H2-F1
#
_cell.length_a   1.000
_cell.length_b   1.000
_cell.length_c   1.000
_cell.angle_alpha   90.00
_cell.angle_beta   90.00
_cell.angle_gamma   90.00
#
_symmetry.space_group_name_H-M   'P 1'
#
loop_
_entity.id
_entity.type
_entity.pdbx_description
1 polymer ?
#
loop_
_entity_poly.entity_id
_entity_poly.type
_entity_poly.pdbx_seq_one_letter_code
_entity_poly.pdbx_strand_id
1 'polypeptide(L)'
;MAAFVAGRSWEDYEADLMLRSAVERQFVIIGEALNQLRRTDEPTADRVPDLSRIVAFRNVIVHAYAAVDDCLVWEVATERVPSLIATFQEILDGWR
;
A
#
# COMPACT_ATOMS: atom_id res chain seq x y z
N MET A 1 2.83 -6.16 -4.78
CA MET A 1 3.64 -4.91 -4.72
C MET A 1 5.14 -5.18 -4.82
N ALA A 2 5.77 -5.83 -3.83
CA ALA A 2 7.23 -6.00 -3.76
C ALA A 2 7.85 -6.59 -5.05
N ALA A 3 7.21 -7.57 -5.68
CA ALA A 3 7.67 -8.15 -6.94
C ALA A 3 7.66 -7.17 -8.13
N PHE A 4 6.80 -6.16 -8.13
CA PHE A 4 6.74 -5.15 -9.21
C PHE A 4 7.87 -4.12 -9.09
N VAL A 5 8.24 -3.74 -7.86
CA VAL A 5 9.23 -2.69 -7.59
C VAL A 5 10.65 -3.24 -7.35
N ALA A 6 10.80 -4.54 -7.15
CA ALA A 6 12.10 -5.16 -6.89
C ALA A 6 13.07 -4.94 -8.06
N GLY A 7 14.23 -4.35 -7.76
CA GLY A 7 15.28 -4.09 -8.74
C GLY A 7 14.93 -3.01 -9.77
N ARG A 8 13.87 -2.23 -9.54
CA ARG A 8 13.47 -1.10 -10.39
C ARG A 8 13.95 0.22 -9.80
N SER A 9 14.36 1.15 -10.65
CA SER A 9 14.64 2.52 -10.24
C SER A 9 13.40 3.42 -10.34
N TRP A 10 13.52 4.66 -9.86
CA TRP A 10 12.50 5.69 -10.07
C TRP A 10 12.26 5.92 -11.57
N GLU A 11 13.32 5.99 -12.38
CA GLU A 11 13.23 6.23 -13.81
C GLU A 11 12.52 5.08 -14.55
N ASP A 12 12.75 3.83 -14.14
CA ASP A 12 12.01 2.67 -14.66
C ASP A 12 10.51 2.80 -14.38
N TYR A 13 10.15 3.24 -13.17
CA TYR A 13 8.77 3.45 -12.75
C TYR A 13 8.10 4.61 -13.50
N GLU A 14 8.76 5.77 -13.57
CA GLU A 14 8.24 6.97 -14.22
C GLU A 14 7.98 6.74 -15.72
N ALA A 15 8.89 6.03 -16.39
CA ALA A 15 8.80 5.76 -17.82
C ALA A 15 7.78 4.65 -18.19
N ASP A 16 7.36 3.80 -17.26
CA ASP A 16 6.50 2.64 -17.54
C ASP A 16 5.09 2.80 -16.95
N LEU A 17 4.14 3.19 -17.81
CA LEU A 17 2.72 3.31 -17.46
C LEU A 17 2.10 2.01 -16.95
N MET A 18 2.56 0.85 -17.43
CA MET A 18 2.04 -0.44 -17.00
C MET A 18 2.53 -0.77 -15.58
N LEU A 19 3.79 -0.45 -15.28
CA LEU A 19 4.34 -0.59 -13.93
C LEU A 19 3.60 0.34 -12.94
N ARG A 20 3.38 1.61 -13.28
CA ARG A 20 2.59 2.54 -12.45
C ARG A 20 1.19 2.02 -12.17
N SER A 21 0.48 1.63 -13.23
CA SER A 21 -0.86 1.06 -13.13
C SER A 21 -0.90 -0.18 -12.25
N ALA A 22 0.11 -1.05 -12.36
CA ALA A 22 0.22 -2.25 -11.53
C ALA A 22 0.43 -1.90 -10.05
N VAL A 23 1.32 -0.94 -9.75
CA VAL A 23 1.58 -0.46 -8.38
C VAL A 23 0.34 0.19 -7.78
N GLU A 24 -0.31 1.12 -8.47
CA GLU A 24 -1.56 1.75 -8.02
C GLU A 24 -2.64 0.72 -7.70
N ARG A 25 -2.83 -0.28 -8.57
CA ARG A 25 -3.80 -1.36 -8.36
C ARG A 25 -3.53 -2.13 -7.07
N GLN A 26 -2.26 -2.33 -6.70
CA GLN A 26 -1.88 -2.99 -5.46
C GLN A 26 -2.24 -2.13 -4.23
N PHE A 27 -2.06 -0.82 -4.29
CA PHE A 27 -2.51 0.09 -3.22
C PHE A 27 -4.02 0.05 -3.03
N VAL A 28 -4.80 -0.03 -4.12
CA VAL A 28 -6.25 -0.19 -4.03
C VAL A 28 -6.63 -1.48 -3.30
N ILE A 29 -5.97 -2.60 -3.59
CA ILE A 29 -6.21 -3.90 -2.94
C ILE A 29 -5.90 -3.82 -1.44
N ILE A 30 -4.72 -3.32 -1.08
CA ILE A 30 -4.27 -3.23 0.31
C ILE A 30 -5.20 -2.32 1.11
N GLY A 31 -5.55 -1.15 0.57
CA GLY A 31 -6.43 -0.21 1.25
C GLY A 31 -7.85 -0.75 1.43
N GLU A 32 -8.39 -1.47 0.44
CA GLU A 32 -9.69 -2.14 0.59
C GLU A 32 -9.63 -3.23 1.66
N ALA A 33 -8.60 -4.08 1.64
CA ALA A 33 -8.44 -5.14 2.63
C ALA A 33 -8.36 -4.57 4.06
N LEU A 34 -7.61 -3.48 4.25
CA LEU A 34 -7.51 -2.80 5.54
C LEU A 34 -8.79 -2.11 5.98
N ASN A 35 -9.53 -1.51 5.03
CA ASN A 35 -10.84 -0.94 5.33
C ASN A 35 -11.84 -2.02 5.76
N GLN A 36 -11.79 -3.21 5.17
CA GLN A 36 -12.60 -4.35 5.60
C GLN A 36 -12.15 -4.87 6.97
N LEU A 37 -10.84 -4.99 7.22
CA LEU A 37 -10.30 -5.40 8.52
C LEU A 37 -10.83 -4.51 9.64
N ARG A 38 -10.73 -3.18 9.47
CA ARG A 38 -11.27 -2.19 10.43
C ARG A 38 -12.75 -2.40 10.76
N ARG A 39 -13.55 -2.94 9.83
CA ARG A 39 -14.99 -3.16 10.02
C ARG A 39 -15.32 -4.52 10.63
N THR A 40 -14.40 -5.47 10.55
CA THR A 40 -14.64 -6.89 10.88
C THR A 40 -13.89 -7.35 12.12
N ASP A 41 -12.75 -6.74 12.43
CA ASP A 41 -11.92 -7.03 13.59
C ASP A 41 -11.15 -5.76 14.01
N GLU A 42 -11.83 -4.89 14.78
CA GLU A 42 -11.26 -3.65 15.31
C GLU A 42 -10.00 -3.90 16.18
N PRO A 43 -9.97 -4.89 17.10
CA PRO A 43 -8.76 -5.19 17.87
C PRO A 43 -7.54 -5.52 17.01
N THR A 44 -7.69 -6.29 15.93
CA THR A 44 -6.57 -6.56 15.01
C THR A 44 -6.23 -5.33 14.18
N ALA A 45 -7.23 -4.55 13.74
CA ALA A 45 -7.02 -3.33 12.98
C ALA A 45 -6.21 -2.28 13.76
N ASP A 46 -6.44 -2.14 15.07
CA ASP A 46 -5.72 -1.21 15.94
C ASP A 46 -4.22 -1.54 16.09
N ARG A 47 -3.83 -2.77 15.77
CA ARG A 47 -2.42 -3.20 15.76
C ARG A 47 -1.69 -2.77 14.48
N VAL A 48 -2.41 -2.31 13.46
CA VAL A 48 -1.82 -1.88 12.19
C VAL A 48 -1.49 -0.38 12.24
N PRO A 49 -0.21 0.01 12.16
CA PRO A 49 0.19 1.42 12.14
C PRO A 49 -0.40 2.15 10.93
N ASP A 50 -0.78 3.41 11.14
CA ASP A 50 -1.24 4.31 10.07
C ASP A 50 -2.42 3.78 9.22
N LEU A 51 -3.20 2.80 9.70
CA LEU A 51 -4.29 2.16 8.93
C LEU A 51 -5.22 3.19 8.29
N SER A 52 -5.66 4.19 9.06
CA SER A 52 -6.53 5.26 8.57
C SER A 52 -5.90 6.06 7.42
N ARG A 53 -4.58 6.29 7.46
CA ARG A 53 -3.85 6.97 6.38
C ARG A 53 -3.72 6.08 5.16
N ILE A 54 -3.53 4.77 5.33
CA ILE A 54 -3.47 3.82 4.21
C ILE A 54 -4.84 3.75 3.50
N VAL A 55 -5.94 3.70 4.26
CA VAL A 55 -7.30 3.75 3.70
C VAL A 55 -7.55 5.09 2.98
N ALA A 56 -7.12 6.21 3.57
CA ALA A 56 -7.23 7.52 2.91
C ALA A 56 -6.41 7.60 1.62
N PHE A 57 -5.19 7.06 1.60
CA PHE A 57 -4.34 7.00 0.41
C PHE A 57 -5.01 6.21 -0.72
N ARG A 58 -5.63 5.07 -0.42
CA ARG A 58 -6.44 4.32 -1.40
C ARG A 58 -7.56 5.16 -1.99
N ASN A 59 -8.22 6.02 -1.21
CA ASN A 59 -9.27 6.89 -1.74
C ASN A 59 -8.72 7.94 -2.70
N VAL A 60 -7.52 8.47 -2.44
CA VAL A 60 -6.83 9.38 -3.35
C VAL A 60 -6.50 8.68 -4.67
N ILE A 61 -5.91 7.48 -4.62
CA ILE A 61 -5.58 6.69 -5.83
C ILE A 61 -6.83 6.42 -6.69
N VAL A 62 -7.98 6.12 -6.08
CA VAL A 62 -9.20 5.78 -6.83
C VAL A 62 -9.95 7.01 -7.34
N HIS A 63 -10.04 8.09 -6.55
CA HIS A 63 -10.94 9.22 -6.85
C HIS A 63 -10.23 10.47 -7.34
N ALA A 64 -8.94 10.62 -7.04
CA ALA A 64 -8.14 11.77 -7.41
C ALA A 64 -6.92 11.36 -8.27
N TYR A 65 -7.06 10.28 -9.06
CA TYR A 65 -6.00 9.72 -9.90
C TYR A 65 -5.30 10.77 -10.80
N ALA A 66 -6.03 11.77 -11.28
CA ALA A 66 -5.48 12.85 -12.10
C ALA A 66 -4.51 13.79 -11.35
N ALA A 67 -4.50 13.73 -10.01
CA ALA A 67 -3.67 14.53 -9.12
C ALA A 67 -2.74 13.66 -8.25
N VAL A 68 -2.58 12.37 -8.58
CA VAL A 68 -1.68 11.48 -7.87
C VAL A 68 -0.24 11.89 -8.15
N ASP A 69 0.51 12.09 -7.08
CA ASP A 69 1.95 12.32 -7.15
C ASP A 69 2.68 10.98 -7.27
N ASP A 70 3.16 10.68 -8.48
CA ASP A 70 3.88 9.44 -8.79
C ASP A 70 5.12 9.24 -7.90
N CYS A 71 5.80 10.33 -7.52
CA CYS A 71 6.98 10.27 -6.64
C CYS A 71 6.58 9.79 -5.25
N LEU A 72 5.47 10.31 -4.72
CA LEU A 72 4.91 9.83 -3.46
C LEU A 72 4.46 8.37 -3.55
N VAL A 73 3.80 7.96 -4.65
CA VAL A 73 3.38 6.56 -4.85
C VAL A 73 4.58 5.63 -4.82
N TRP A 74 5.65 6.01 -5.52
CA TRP A 74 6.90 5.27 -5.55
C TRP A 74 7.55 5.17 -4.16
N GLU A 75 7.74 6.31 -3.46
CA GLU A 75 8.29 6.34 -2.09
C GLU A 75 7.52 5.40 -1.17
N VAL A 76 6.19 5.50 -1.17
CA VAL A 76 5.34 4.65 -0.33
C VAL A 76 5.53 3.18 -0.70
N ALA A 77 5.60 2.85 -2.00
CA ALA A 77 5.73 1.48 -2.48
C ALA A 77 7.07 0.84 -2.11
N THR A 78 8.16 1.62 -2.15
CA THR A 78 9.51 1.12 -1.90
C THR A 78 9.95 1.22 -0.44
N GLU A 79 9.46 2.21 0.31
CA GLU A 79 9.96 2.49 1.67
C GLU A 79 8.97 2.11 2.77
N ARG A 80 7.66 2.29 2.54
CA ARG A 80 6.64 2.12 3.59
C ARG A 80 5.96 0.76 3.56
N VAL A 81 5.66 0.25 2.36
CA VAL A 81 5.04 -1.07 2.20
C VAL A 81 5.86 -2.21 2.81
N PRO A 82 7.20 -2.25 2.71
CA PRO A 82 8.00 -3.28 3.39
C PRO A 82 7.78 -3.33 4.91
N SER A 83 7.73 -2.17 5.57
CA SER A 83 7.49 -2.06 7.01
C SER A 83 6.07 -2.51 7.40
N LEU A 84 5.08 -2.20 6.55
CA LEU A 84 3.71 -2.68 6.73
C LEU A 84 3.63 -4.22 6.61
N ILE A 85 4.36 -4.81 5.68
CA ILE A 85 4.46 -6.28 5.54
C ILE A 85 5.05 -6.90 6.81
N ALA A 86 6.14 -6.33 7.35
CA ALA A 86 6.73 -6.80 8.59
C ALA A 86 5.75 -6.73 9.77
N THR A 87 4.98 -5.65 9.88
CA THR A 87 3.93 -5.51 10.91
C THR A 87 2.89 -6.64 10.80
N PHE A 88 2.40 -6.95 9.60
CA PHE A 88 1.46 -8.05 9.44
C PHE A 88 2.06 -9.42 9.77
N GLN A 89 3.35 -9.63 9.47
CA GLN A 89 4.05 -10.86 9.85
C GLN A 89 4.08 -11.01 11.38
N GLU A 90 4.41 -9.94 12.12
CA GLU A 90 4.38 -9.95 13.59
C GLU A 90 2.97 -10.20 14.15
N ILE A 91 1.95 -9.61 13.52
CA ILE A 91 0.55 -9.84 13.91
C ILE A 91 0.17 -11.31 13.77
N LEU A 92 0.53 -11.92 12.63
CA LEU A 92 0.25 -13.33 12.32
C LEU A 92 1.06 -14.30 13.17
N ASP A 93 2.33 -13.99 13.46
CA ASP A 93 3.16 -14.84 14.32
C ASP A 93 2.65 -14.86 15.76
N GLY A 94 2.06 -13.77 16.24
CA GLY A 94 1.38 -13.72 17.54
C GLY A 94 0.07 -14.53 17.61
N TRP A 95 -0.39 -15.13 16.51
CA TRP A 95 -1.53 -16.06 16.50
C TRP A 95 -1.11 -17.53 16.61
N ARG A 96 0.19 -17.82 16.52
CA ARG A 96 0.75 -19.17 16.70
C ARG A 96 0.98 -19.46 18.18
#